data_AF-A0A352JUD2-F1
#
_entry.id   AF-A0A352JUD2-F1
#
_cell.length_a   1.000
_cell.length_b   1.000
_cell.length_c   1.000
_cell.angle_alpha   90.00
_cell.angle_beta   90.00
_cell.angle_gamma   90.00
#
_symmetry.space_group_name_H-M   'P 1'
#
loop_
_entity.id
_entity.type
_entity.pdbx_description
1 polymer ?
#
loop_
_entity_poly.entity_id
_entity_poly.type
_entity_poly.pdbx_seq_one_letter_code
_entity_poly.pdbx_strand_id
1 'polypeptide(L)'
;MLGQILRSAREGEKARVIDKLPLKMVIVDELKVIFAMEDFHKTASRQTSLVIEHHALAASLKILFETLWERARAYNEMIRQVQLARKQSETSSTGQPISPAHRDLDD
;
A
#
# COMPACT_ATOMS: atom_id res chain seq x y z
N MET A 1 6.86 -6.02 3.95
CA MET A 1 5.50 -5.59 4.40
C MET A 1 4.48 -5.59 3.25
N LEU A 2 4.73 -4.93 2.11
CA LEU A 2 3.78 -4.92 0.97
C LEU A 2 3.33 -6.31 0.48
N GLY A 3 4.24 -7.30 0.48
CA GLY A 3 3.92 -8.67 0.09
C GLY A 3 2.92 -9.38 1.01
N GLN A 4 2.83 -9.01 2.29
CA GLN A 4 1.83 -9.57 3.22
C GLN A 4 0.45 -8.99 2.92
N ILE A 5 0.36 -7.66 2.75
CA ILE A 5 -0.89 -6.97 2.39
C ILE A 5 -1.47 -7.55 1.08
N LEU A 6 -0.60 -7.81 0.09
CA LEU A 6 -0.99 -8.44 -1.17
C LEU A 6 -1.59 -9.84 -1.01
N ARG A 7 -1.06 -10.66 -0.09
CA ARG A 7 -1.59 -12.00 0.15
C ARG A 7 -2.94 -11.94 0.85
N SER A 8 -3.02 -11.19 1.95
CA SER A 8 -4.27 -10.94 2.68
C SER A 8 -5.39 -10.42 1.76
N ALA A 9 -5.09 -9.44 0.89
CA ALA A 9 -6.08 -8.91 -0.05
C ALA A 9 -6.58 -9.96 -1.06
N ARG A 10 -5.73 -10.89 -1.49
CA ARG A 10 -6.12 -12.01 -2.36
C ARG A 10 -6.95 -13.07 -1.63
N GLU A 11 -6.75 -13.20 -0.33
CA GLU A 11 -7.51 -14.10 0.55
C GLU A 11 -8.86 -13.52 0.98
N GLY A 12 -9.19 -12.29 0.54
CA GLY A 12 -10.51 -11.67 0.73
C GLY A 12 -10.52 -10.55 1.76
N GLU A 13 -9.39 -10.21 2.38
CA GLU A 13 -9.32 -9.04 3.25
C GLU A 13 -9.55 -7.75 2.45
N LYS A 14 -10.31 -6.84 3.02
CA LYS A 14 -10.47 -5.50 2.45
C LYS A 14 -9.23 -4.68 2.81
N ALA A 15 -8.69 -3.98 1.81
CA ALA A 15 -7.57 -3.06 2.01
C ALA A 15 -7.89 -1.70 1.36
N ARG A 16 -7.51 -0.63 2.05
CA ARG A 16 -7.54 0.74 1.53
C ARG A 16 -6.20 1.44 1.76
N VAL A 17 -5.91 2.43 0.94
CA VAL A 17 -4.66 3.19 0.94
C VAL A 17 -4.96 4.66 1.16
N ILE A 18 -4.26 5.25 2.14
CA ILE A 18 -4.26 6.67 2.43
C ILE A 18 -2.83 7.19 2.37
N ASP A 19 -2.65 8.43 1.94
CA ASP A 19 -1.31 8.99 1.67
C ASP A 19 -0.47 9.13 2.95
N LYS A 20 -1.12 9.42 4.09
CA LYS A 20 -0.48 9.49 5.40
C LYS A 20 -1.36 8.83 6.46
N LEU A 21 -0.84 7.79 7.09
CA LEU A 21 -1.47 7.15 8.23
C LEU A 21 -1.01 7.86 9.52
N PRO A 22 -1.89 8.57 10.25
CA PRO A 22 -1.48 9.31 11.44
C PRO A 22 -1.12 8.41 12.63
N LEU A 23 -1.69 7.20 12.69
CA LEU A 23 -1.52 6.27 13.80
C LEU A 23 -1.62 4.83 13.30
N LYS A 24 -0.61 4.02 13.60
CA LYS A 24 -0.61 2.59 13.30
C LYS A 24 -1.20 1.83 14.49
N MET A 25 -2.37 1.25 14.27
CA MET A 25 -3.12 0.53 15.30
C MET A 25 -3.83 -0.71 14.79
N VAL A 26 -4.15 -1.62 15.71
CA VAL A 26 -5.05 -2.75 15.51
C VAL A 26 -6.13 -2.69 16.59
N ILE A 27 -7.40 -2.84 16.19
CA ILE A 27 -8.54 -2.94 17.11
C ILE A 27 -9.03 -4.38 17.04
N VAL A 28 -9.22 -5.02 18.20
CA VAL A 28 -9.68 -6.42 18.28
C VAL A 28 -10.93 -6.48 19.14
N ASP A 29 -11.99 -7.05 18.58
CA ASP A 29 -13.32 -7.27 19.18
C ASP A 29 -13.96 -6.02 19.82
N GLU A 30 -13.51 -4.83 19.45
CA GLU A 30 -13.94 -3.55 20.07
C GLU A 30 -13.64 -3.47 21.58
N LEU A 31 -12.73 -4.30 22.08
CA LEU A 31 -12.36 -4.39 23.51
C LEU A 31 -10.92 -3.96 23.77
N LYS A 32 -10.02 -4.22 22.83
CA LYS A 32 -8.58 -3.96 22.98
C LYS A 32 -7.99 -3.28 21.76
N VAL A 33 -6.96 -2.49 22.00
CA VAL A 33 -6.23 -1.75 20.98
C VAL A 33 -4.74 -2.01 21.13
N ILE A 34 -4.05 -2.17 20.00
CA ILE A 34 -2.61 -2.39 19.94
C ILE A 34 -1.99 -1.26 19.13
N PHE A 35 -1.04 -0.54 19.73
CA PHE A 35 -0.25 0.46 19.03
C PHE A 35 1.15 -0.06 18.74
N ALA A 36 1.64 0.24 17.54
CA ALA A 36 3.04 0.07 17.19
C ALA A 36 3.74 1.43 17.35
N MET A 37 4.59 1.56 18.37
CA MET A 37 5.42 2.73 18.58
C MET A 37 6.79 2.50 17.95
N GLU A 38 7.10 3.30 16.93
CA GLU A 38 8.43 3.34 16.34
C GLU A 38 9.34 4.19 17.24
N ASP A 39 10.52 3.66 17.57
CA ASP A 39 11.54 4.40 18.31
C ASP A 39 12.30 5.32 17.35
N PHE A 40 11.91 6.59 17.29
CA PHE A 40 12.49 7.59 16.39
C PHE A 40 13.95 7.95 16.71
N HIS A 41 14.50 7.50 17.85
CA HIS A 41 15.81 7.94 18.34
C HIS A 41 16.92 6.90 18.24
N LYS A 42 16.66 5.68 17.75
CA LYS A 42 17.67 4.61 17.70
C LYS A 42 18.06 4.21 16.28
N THR A 43 19.36 4.01 16.08
CA THR A 43 20.00 3.46 14.87
C THR A 43 19.56 2.01 14.56
N ALA A 44 18.98 1.32 15.54
CA ALA A 44 18.41 -0.01 15.40
C ALA A 44 16.88 0.06 15.59
N SER A 45 16.13 -0.48 14.63
CA SER A 45 14.66 -0.48 14.62
C SER A 45 14.09 -1.31 15.78
N ARG A 46 13.93 -0.70 16.95
CA ARG A 46 13.14 -1.27 18.05
C ARG A 46 11.71 -0.75 17.94
N GLN A 47 10.77 -1.67 17.84
CA GLN A 47 9.35 -1.36 17.87
C GLN A 47 8.81 -1.75 19.24
N THR A 48 8.22 -0.80 19.95
CA THR A 48 7.50 -1.09 21.21
C THR A 48 6.02 -1.27 20.87
N SER A 49 5.41 -2.34 21.39
CA SER A 49 3.97 -2.54 21.23
C SER A 49 3.26 -2.22 22.54
N LEU A 50 2.26 -1.35 22.49
CA LEU A 50 1.39 -1.04 23.63
C LEU A 50 0.04 -1.71 23.43
N VAL A 51 -0.36 -2.56 24.37
CA VAL A 51 -1.68 -3.21 24.37
C VAL A 51 -2.51 -2.57 25.48
N ILE A 52 -3.70 -2.07 25.12
CA ILE A 52 -4.62 -1.45 26.07
C ILE A 52 -5.97 -2.15 25.97
N GLU A 53 -6.45 -2.68 27.09
CA GLU A 53 -7.76 -3.32 27.22
C GLU A 53 -8.73 -2.32 27.84
N HIS A 54 -9.44 -1.57 26.99
CA HIS A 54 -10.37 -0.55 27.44
C HIS A 54 -11.43 -0.27 26.37
N HIS A 55 -12.67 -0.72 26.63
CA HIS A 55 -13.77 -0.67 25.66
C HIS A 55 -14.03 0.74 25.11
N ALA A 56 -14.10 1.77 25.96
CA ALA A 56 -14.36 3.13 25.50
C ALA A 56 -13.23 3.69 24.62
N LEU A 57 -12.00 3.24 24.85
CA LEU A 57 -10.86 3.64 24.03
C LEU A 57 -10.92 2.94 22.67
N ALA A 58 -11.22 1.64 22.65
CA ALA A 58 -11.42 0.87 21.42
C ALA A 58 -12.54 1.46 20.55
N ALA A 59 -13.68 1.78 21.15
CA ALA A 59 -14.80 2.42 20.46
C ALA A 59 -14.40 3.79 19.88
N SER A 60 -13.67 4.61 20.64
CA SER A 60 -13.20 5.92 20.18
C SER A 60 -12.23 5.81 19.00
N LEU A 61 -11.28 4.86 19.07
CA LEU A 61 -10.33 4.63 17.97
C LEU A 61 -10.96 3.97 16.75
N LYS A 62 -12.04 3.20 16.93
CA LYS A 62 -12.83 2.68 15.80
C LYS A 62 -13.43 3.83 14.99
N ILE A 63 -13.96 4.86 15.66
CA ILE A 63 -14.46 6.07 14.97
C ILE A 63 -13.33 6.73 14.14
N LEU A 64 -12.13 6.86 14.72
CA LEU A 64 -10.97 7.37 14.00
C LEU A 64 -10.60 6.48 12.80
N PHE A 65 -10.58 5.16 12.99
CA PHE A 65 -10.31 4.20 11.92
C PHE A 65 -11.31 4.34 10.77
N GLU A 66 -12.61 4.33 11.06
CA GLU A 66 -13.67 4.45 10.04
C GLU A 66 -13.56 5.78 9.29
N THR A 67 -13.28 6.87 10.00
CA THR A 67 -13.07 8.20 9.39
C THR A 67 -11.90 8.19 8.39
N LEU A 68 -10.79 7.52 8.73
CA LEU A 68 -9.65 7.37 7.83
C LEU A 68 -9.96 6.40 6.68
N TRP A 69 -10.70 5.33 6.98
CA TRP A 69 -11.10 4.30 6.03
C TRP A 69 -11.97 4.88 4.92
N GLU A 70 -12.97 5.68 5.25
CA GLU A 70 -13.87 6.34 4.29
C GLU A 70 -13.11 7.27 3.34
N ARG A 71 -12.09 7.98 3.83
CA ARG A 71 -11.23 8.88 3.03
C ARG A 71 -10.19 8.15 2.18
N ALA A 72 -9.89 6.89 2.50
CA ALA A 72 -8.88 6.09 1.84
C ALA A 72 -9.40 5.47 0.52
N ARG A 73 -8.49 5.29 -0.44
CA ARG A 73 -8.79 4.68 -1.76
C ARG A 73 -8.76 3.17 -1.68
N ALA A 74 -9.64 2.49 -2.43
CA ALA A 74 -9.65 1.02 -2.47
C ALA A 74 -8.34 0.49 -3.09
N TYR A 75 -7.69 -0.46 -2.39
CA TYR A 75 -6.40 -1.00 -2.83
C TYR A 75 -6.47 -1.67 -4.22
N ASN A 76 -7.53 -2.45 -4.46
CA ASN A 76 -7.70 -3.18 -5.72
C ASN A 76 -7.84 -2.24 -6.93
N GLU A 77 -8.51 -1.10 -6.73
CA GLU A 77 -8.63 -0.08 -7.76
C GLU A 77 -7.28 0.56 -8.07
N MET A 78 -6.53 0.91 -7.03
CA MET A 78 -5.19 1.50 -7.16
C MET A 78 -4.23 0.56 -7.90
N ILE A 79 -4.19 -0.73 -7.53
CA ILE A 79 -3.33 -1.71 -8.21
C ILE A 79 -3.72 -1.89 -9.67
N ARG A 80 -5.02 -1.91 -9.99
CA ARG A 80 -5.50 -1.98 -11.37
C ARG A 80 -5.02 -0.79 -12.19
N GLN A 81 -5.11 0.43 -11.65
CA GLN A 81 -4.63 1.65 -12.32
C GLN A 81 -3.12 1.61 -12.57
N VAL A 82 -2.32 1.22 -11.57
CA VAL A 82 -0.86 1.10 -11.70
C VAL A 82 -0.47 0.04 -12.75
N GLN A 83 -1.17 -1.09 -12.80
CA GLN A 83 -0.94 -2.14 -13.80
C GLN A 83 -1.29 -1.68 -15.22
N LEU A 84 -2.40 -0.94 -15.39
CA LEU A 84 -2.81 -0.39 -16.69
C LEU A 84 -1.80 0.65 -17.20
N ALA A 85 -1.34 1.55 -16.34
CA ALA A 85 -0.33 2.56 -16.68
C ALA A 85 0.99 1.91 -17.16
N ARG A 86 1.44 0.83 -16.50
CA ARG A 86 2.64 0.08 -16.91
C ARG A 86 2.52 -0.56 -18.29
N LYS A 87 1.37 -1.20 -18.58
CA LYS A 87 1.11 -1.82 -19.89
C LYS A 87 1.10 -0.79 -21.02
N GLN A 88 0.59 0.41 -20.78
CA GLN A 88 0.60 1.50 -21.76
C GLN A 88 2.02 2.01 -22.04
N SER A 89 2.86 2.18 -21.02
CA SER A 89 4.26 2.58 -21.21
C SER A 89 5.10 1.52 -21.96
N GLU A 90 4.79 0.24 -21.81
CA GLU A 90 5.46 -0.86 -22.51
C GLU A 90 5.00 -1.00 -23.98
N THR A 91 3.77 -0.61 -24.29
CA THR A 91 3.23 -0.69 -25.67
C THR A 91 3.73 0.48 -26.53
N SER A 92 4.04 1.63 -25.93
CA SER A 92 4.57 2.81 -26.64
C SER A 92 6.06 2.73 -27.00
N SER A 93 6.81 1.73 -26.54
CA SER A 93 8.26 1.59 -26.80
C SER A 93 8.64 0.59 -27.91
N THR A 94 7.68 -0.10 -28.54
CA THR A 94 7.97 -1.18 -29.51
C THR A 94 7.79 -0.76 -30.99
N GLY A 95 7.60 0.52 -31.29
CA GLY A 95 7.27 0.99 -32.65
C GLY A 95 8.32 1.91 -33.30
N GLN A 96 9.49 1.38 -33.68
CA GLN A 96 10.35 2.06 -34.65
C GLN A 96 10.92 1.03 -35.64
N PRO A 97 10.51 1.03 -36.92
CA PRO A 97 11.06 0.11 -37.91
C PRO A 97 12.51 0.50 -38.21
N ILE A 98 13.40 -0.47 -38.07
CA ILE A 98 14.79 -0.40 -38.52
C ILE A 98 14.78 -0.20 -40.04
N SER A 99 15.21 0.98 -40.48
CA SER A 99 15.39 1.30 -41.90
C SER A 99 16.46 0.36 -42.49
N PRO A 100 16.23 -0.25 -43.66
CA PRO A 100 17.20 -1.17 -44.25
C PRO A 100 18.46 -0.41 -44.68
N ALA A 101 19.61 -0.99 -44.38
CA ALA A 101 20.94 -0.49 -44.68
C ALA A 101 21.12 -0.18 -46.18
N HIS A 102 21.62 1.01 -46.48
CA HIS A 102 22.23 1.32 -47.77
C HIS A 102 23.42 0.38 -47.96
N ARG A 103 23.35 -0.45 -49.00
CA ARG A 103 24.40 -1.34 -49.45
C ARG A 103 25.18 -0.54 -50.51
N ASP A 104 26.26 0.10 -50.08
CA ASP A 104 27.21 0.71 -51.02
C ASP A 104 27.92 -0.43 -51.75
N LEU A 105 27.65 -0.51 -53.05
CA LEU A 105 28.42 -1.24 -54.04
C LEU A 105 29.47 -0.24 -54.53
N ASP A 106 30.71 -0.39 -54.08
CA ASP A 106 31.85 0.25 -54.72
C ASP A 106 32.34 -0.63 -55.88
N ASP A 107 32.53 0.03 -57.03
CA ASP A 107 33.21 -0.43 -58.24
C ASP A 107 34.71 -0.73 -58.01
#